data_AF-A0A495YIG9-F1
#
_entry.id   AF-A0A495YIG9-F1
#
_cell.length_a   1.000
_cell.length_b   1.000
_cell.length_c   1.000
_cell.angle_alpha   90.00
_cell.angle_beta   90.00
_cell.angle_gamma   90.00
#
_symmetry.space_group_name_H-M   'P 1'
#
loop_
_entity.id
_entity.type
_entity.pdbx_description
1 polymer ?
#
loop_
_entity_poly.entity_id
_entity_poly.type
_entity_poly.pdbx_seq_one_letter_code
_entity_poly.pdbx_strand_id
1 'polypeptide(L)'
;MAIQKRREKFNWNLLRDFREIVSHETFAAAANATGIGRAAISRKIAQLERLLGFRLVQRSPGRNGLRLTRRGIALRHVIWEFDRSLAVIRTLPQSAADDGATALELAEAALKDLGDALRELRRQQDAGGSST
;
A
#
# COMPACT_ATOMS: atom_id res chain seq x y z
N MET A 1 24.56 26.28 -8.23
CA MET A 1 23.92 25.17 -7.51
C MET A 1 22.77 24.63 -8.36
N ALA A 2 22.97 23.48 -9.02
CA ALA A 2 22.02 22.93 -9.99
C ALA A 2 20.96 22.06 -9.31
N ILE A 3 19.81 22.65 -8.95
CA ILE A 3 18.59 21.92 -8.58
C ILE A 3 17.91 21.48 -9.88
N GLN A 4 18.59 20.63 -10.66
CA GLN A 4 18.08 20.08 -11.91
C GLN A 4 18.36 18.58 -11.98
N LYS A 5 18.11 17.84 -10.90
CA LYS A 5 17.84 16.41 -11.06
C LYS A 5 16.36 16.30 -11.41
N ARG A 6 16.07 16.36 -12.72
CA ARG A 6 14.79 15.94 -13.32
C ARG A 6 14.12 14.94 -12.39
N ARG A 7 12.94 15.27 -11.86
CA ARG A 7 12.03 14.27 -11.28
C ARG A 7 11.91 13.19 -12.36
N GLU A 8 12.69 12.11 -12.26
CA GLU A 8 12.50 10.95 -13.14
C GLU A 8 11.04 10.59 -12.96
N LYS A 9 10.25 10.71 -14.04
CA LYS A 9 8.80 10.57 -14.01
C LYS A 9 8.45 9.34 -13.19
N PHE A 10 7.96 9.59 -11.98
CA PHE A 10 7.64 8.54 -11.03
C PHE A 10 6.60 7.64 -11.69
N ASN A 11 6.99 6.40 -12.00
CA ASN A 11 6.15 5.51 -12.79
C ASN A 11 5.20 4.77 -11.85
N TRP A 12 3.96 5.26 -11.77
CA TRP A 12 2.89 4.68 -10.96
C TRP A 12 2.61 3.21 -11.27
N ASN A 13 2.85 2.77 -12.51
CA ASN A 13 2.69 1.35 -12.86
C ASN A 13 3.66 0.47 -12.08
N LEU A 14 4.88 0.94 -11.79
CA LEU A 14 5.85 0.17 -11.00
C LEU A 14 5.45 0.05 -9.53
N LEU A 15 4.79 1.06 -8.95
CA LEU A 15 4.22 0.95 -7.61
C LEU A 15 3.06 -0.04 -7.57
N ARG A 16 2.15 0.05 -8.56
CA ARG A 16 1.02 -0.87 -8.69
C ARG A 16 1.50 -2.31 -8.83
N ASP A 17 2.48 -2.53 -9.72
CA ASP A 17 3.06 -3.85 -9.93
C ASP A 17 3.74 -4.34 -8.65
N PHE A 18 4.50 -3.48 -7.97
CA PHE A 18 5.13 -3.83 -6.69
C PHE A 18 4.10 -4.25 -5.64
N ARG A 19 3.03 -3.48 -5.45
CA ARG A 19 1.92 -3.80 -4.54
C ARG A 19 1.33 -5.18 -4.83
N GLU A 20 1.04 -5.45 -6.10
CA GLU A 20 0.48 -6.73 -6.51
C GLU A 20 1.44 -7.87 -6.18
N ILE A 21 2.71 -7.73 -6.57
CA ILE A 21 3.74 -8.76 -6.33
C ILE A 21 3.90 -9.04 -4.83
N VAL A 22 3.93 -8.01 -3.97
CA VAL A 22 4.16 -8.17 -2.52
C VAL A 22 2.93 -8.59 -1.73
N SER A 23 1.78 -8.72 -2.39
CA SER A 23 0.58 -9.36 -1.82
C SER A 23 0.72 -10.88 -1.77
N HIS A 24 1.77 -11.44 -2.39
CA HIS A 24 2.03 -12.88 -2.42
C HIS A 24 3.29 -13.26 -1.64
N GLU A 25 3.33 -14.49 -1.13
CA GLU A 25 4.45 -14.99 -0.32
C GLU A 25 5.68 -15.38 -1.15
N THR A 26 5.50 -15.67 -2.44
CA THR A 26 6.57 -16.12 -3.34
C THR A 26 6.49 -15.46 -4.71
N PHE A 27 7.66 -15.34 -5.37
CA PHE A 27 7.73 -14.90 -6.77
C PHE A 27 6.94 -15.81 -7.73
N ALA A 28 6.81 -17.10 -7.38
CA ALA A 28 6.04 -18.06 -8.14
C ALA A 28 4.54 -17.77 -8.06
N ALA A 29 4.03 -17.57 -6.85
CA ALA A 29 2.63 -17.22 -6.62
C ALA A 29 2.29 -15.88 -7.29
N ALA A 30 3.16 -14.88 -7.16
CA ALA A 30 2.99 -13.60 -7.85
C ALA A 30 2.98 -13.76 -9.37
N ALA A 31 3.87 -14.58 -9.96
CA ALA A 31 3.89 -14.83 -11.39
C ALA A 31 2.61 -15.49 -11.91
N ASN A 32 2.09 -16.46 -11.17
CA ASN A 32 0.86 -17.14 -11.51
C ASN A 32 -0.35 -16.21 -11.42
N ALA A 33 -0.43 -15.38 -10.36
CA ALA A 33 -1.54 -14.45 -10.16
C ALA A 33 -1.53 -13.28 -11.16
N THR A 34 -0.35 -12.76 -11.49
CA THR A 34 -0.21 -11.61 -12.39
C THR A 34 -0.13 -11.98 -13.87
N GLY A 35 -0.01 -13.27 -14.21
CA GLY A 35 0.15 -13.76 -15.57
C GLY A 35 1.49 -13.40 -16.23
N ILE A 36 2.43 -12.80 -15.49
CA ILE A 36 3.77 -12.44 -16.00
C ILE A 36 4.85 -13.31 -15.38
N GLY A 37 5.80 -13.76 -16.21
CA GLY A 37 6.86 -14.66 -15.76
C GLY A 37 7.76 -14.07 -14.66
N ARG A 38 8.36 -14.92 -13.82
CA ARG A 38 9.25 -14.54 -12.70
C ARG A 38 10.36 -13.56 -13.10
N ALA A 39 10.92 -13.72 -14.31
CA ALA A 39 11.94 -12.82 -14.84
C ALA A 39 11.41 -11.39 -15.07
N ALA A 40 10.17 -11.24 -15.53
CA ALA A 40 9.52 -9.94 -15.71
C ALA A 40 9.25 -9.25 -14.36
N ILE A 41 8.76 -10.02 -13.38
CA ILE A 41 8.58 -9.54 -12.00
C ILE A 41 9.90 -9.03 -11.42
N SER A 42 10.97 -9.84 -11.51
CA SER A 42 12.30 -9.46 -11.02
C SER A 42 12.82 -8.18 -11.70
N ARG A 43 12.61 -8.04 -13.03
CA ARG A 43 12.97 -6.81 -13.76
C ARG A 43 12.19 -5.58 -13.28
N LYS A 44 10.87 -5.69 -13.04
CA LYS A 44 10.02 -4.60 -12.54
C LYS A 44 10.46 -4.14 -11.15
N ILE A 45 10.70 -5.08 -10.23
CA ILE A 45 11.23 -4.75 -8.89
C ILE A 45 12.60 -4.07 -9.01
N ALA A 46 13.51 -4.63 -9.81
CA ALA A 46 14.84 -4.04 -9.99
C ALA A 46 14.77 -2.63 -10.60
N GLN A 47 13.80 -2.37 -11.49
CA GLN A 47 13.56 -1.04 -12.04
C GLN A 47 13.08 -0.07 -10.95
N LEU A 48 12.13 -0.49 -10.12
CA LEU A 48 11.65 0.32 -9.00
C LEU A 48 12.77 0.61 -7.98
N GLU A 49 13.58 -0.40 -7.64
CA GLU A 49 14.74 -0.24 -6.76
C GLU A 49 15.77 0.75 -7.32
N ARG A 50 16.02 0.73 -8.64
CA ARG A 50 16.91 1.70 -9.30
C ARG A 50 16.37 3.12 -9.23
N LEU A 51 15.07 3.31 -9.48
CA LEU A 51 14.42 4.62 -9.40
C LEU A 51 14.44 5.19 -7.97
N LEU A 52 14.22 4.34 -6.97
CA LEU A 52 14.21 4.74 -5.56
C LEU A 52 15.62 4.87 -4.96
N GLY A 53 16.64 4.29 -5.60
CA GLY A 53 18.02 4.30 -5.11
C GLY A 53 18.28 3.35 -3.94
N PHE A 54 17.36 2.44 -3.63
CA PHE A 54 17.52 1.46 -2.54
C PHE A 54 16.80 0.15 -2.82
N ARG A 55 17.20 -0.89 -2.09
CA ARG A 55 16.68 -2.25 -2.23
C ARG A 55 15.37 -2.41 -1.45
N LEU A 56 14.38 -3.00 -2.09
CA LEU A 56 13.06 -3.32 -1.53
C LEU A 56 12.95 -4.80 -1.16
N VAL A 57 13.69 -5.67 -1.85
CA VAL A 57 13.66 -7.13 -1.65
C VAL A 57 15.03 -7.66 -1.22
N GLN A 58 15.03 -8.62 -0.30
CA GLN A 58 16.22 -9.33 0.15
C GLN A 58 16.67 -10.33 -0.91
N ARG A 59 17.99 -10.40 -1.19
CA ARG A 59 18.55 -11.50 -1.99
C ARG A 59 18.92 -12.63 -1.03
N SER A 60 18.14 -13.71 -1.05
CA SER A 60 18.55 -14.97 -0.45
C SER A 60 18.83 -15.98 -1.58
N PRO A 61 20.10 -16.32 -1.83
CA PRO A 61 20.43 -17.43 -2.73
C PRO A 61 19.73 -18.69 -2.21
N GLY A 62 18.94 -19.35 -3.06
CA GLY A 62 18.32 -20.65 -2.74
C GLY A 62 16.97 -20.63 -2.01
N ARG A 63 16.39 -19.46 -1.67
CA ARG A 63 15.00 -19.40 -1.16
C ARG A 63 14.06 -18.80 -2.21
N ASN A 64 13.03 -19.55 -2.59
CA ASN A 64 11.96 -19.10 -3.51
C ASN A 64 11.00 -18.06 -2.88
N GLY A 65 11.22 -17.66 -1.62
CA GLY A 65 10.36 -16.74 -0.90
C GLY A 65 10.60 -15.27 -1.27
N LEU A 66 9.52 -14.49 -1.33
CA LEU A 66 9.58 -13.04 -1.46
C LEU A 66 9.78 -12.42 -0.07
N ARG A 67 10.98 -11.92 0.22
CA ARG A 67 11.28 -11.26 1.51
C ARG A 67 11.59 -9.79 1.32
N LEU A 68 10.86 -8.92 2.01
CA LEU A 68 11.06 -7.48 1.93
C LEU A 68 12.19 -7.00 2.86
N THR A 69 12.90 -5.95 2.43
CA THR A 69 13.78 -5.17 3.32
C THR A 69 12.91 -4.28 4.22
N ARG A 70 13.52 -3.63 5.23
CA ARG A 70 12.81 -2.60 6.03
C ARG A 70 12.19 -1.51 5.15
N ARG A 71 12.91 -1.07 4.11
CA ARG A 71 12.40 -0.09 3.14
C ARG A 71 11.28 -0.66 2.26
N GLY A 72 11.35 -1.93 1.89
CA GLY A 72 10.27 -2.64 1.20
C GLY A 72 8.99 -2.72 2.02
N ILE A 73 9.09 -3.02 3.32
CA ILE A 73 7.96 -3.05 4.25
C ILE A 73 7.35 -1.64 4.41
N ALA A 74 8.19 -0.62 4.59
CA ALA A 74 7.72 0.77 4.69
C ALA A 74 7.00 1.22 3.42
N LEU A 75 7.56 0.94 2.23
CA LEU A 75 6.91 1.27 0.96
C LEU A 75 5.57 0.53 0.80
N ARG A 76 5.52 -0.75 1.18
CA ARG A 76 4.28 -1.52 1.20
C ARG A 76 3.20 -0.83 2.03
N HIS A 77 3.52 -0.42 3.25
CA HIS A 77 2.57 0.28 4.12
C HIS A 77 2.06 1.57 3.48
N VAL A 78 2.95 2.40 2.94
CA VAL A 78 2.56 3.66 2.28
C VAL A 78 1.60 3.43 1.11
N ILE A 79 1.84 2.41 0.28
CA ILE A 79 0.96 2.11 -0.86
C ILE A 79 -0.42 1.63 -0.39
N TRP A 80 -0.47 0.78 0.64
CA TRP A 80 -1.75 0.27 1.17
C TRP A 80 -2.59 1.36 1.82
N GLU A 81 -1.96 2.25 2.60
CA GLU A 81 -2.68 3.40 3.18
C GLU A 81 -3.18 4.37 2.13
N PHE A 82 -2.40 4.58 1.06
CA PHE A 82 -2.83 5.40 -0.06
C PHE A 82 -4.05 4.80 -0.77
N ASP A 83 -4.04 3.50 -1.04
CA ASP A 83 -5.19 2.81 -1.65
C ASP A 83 -6.43 2.83 -0.77
N ARG A 84 -6.27 2.62 0.55
CA ARG A 84 -7.36 2.75 1.52
C ARG A 84 -7.95 4.15 1.47
N SER A 85 -7.09 5.16 1.44
CA SER A 85 -7.51 6.57 1.36
C SER A 85 -8.26 6.85 0.05
N LEU A 86 -7.80 6.30 -1.08
CA LEU A 86 -8.48 6.43 -2.36
C LEU A 86 -9.81 5.67 -2.42
N ALA A 87 -9.93 4.53 -1.72
CA ALA A 87 -11.16 3.76 -1.67
C ALA A 87 -12.30 4.60 -1.06
N VAL A 88 -12.01 5.39 -0.03
CA VAL A 88 -12.98 6.32 0.58
C VAL A 88 -13.52 7.30 -0.45
N ILE A 89 -12.65 7.90 -1.26
CA ILE A 89 -13.05 8.85 -2.32
C ILE A 89 -13.93 8.17 -3.37
N ARG A 90 -13.65 6.92 -3.73
CA ARG A 90 -14.45 6.15 -4.71
C ARG A 90 -15.81 5.73 -4.19
N THR A 91 -15.95 5.55 -2.88
CA THR A 91 -17.23 5.21 -2.25
C THR A 91 -18.10 6.43 -1.96
N LEU A 92 -17.58 7.64 -2.16
CA LEU A 92 -18.42 8.84 -2.10
C LEU A 92 -19.47 8.75 -3.20
N PRO A 93 -20.77 8.75 -2.87
CA PRO A 93 -21.83 8.73 -3.88
C PRO A 93 -21.69 9.95 -4.77
N GLN A 94 -21.52 9.71 -6.07
CA GLN A 94 -21.39 10.78 -7.07
C GLN A 94 -22.64 11.69 -7.11
N SER A 95 -23.77 11.20 -6.60
CA SER A 95 -25.06 11.89 -6.49
C SER A 95 -25.19 12.85 -5.29
N ALA A 96 -24.20 12.91 -4.39
CA ALA A 96 -24.13 13.94 -3.34
C ALA A 96 -23.51 15.26 -3.85
N ALA A 97 -23.16 15.34 -5.13
CA ALA A 97 -22.69 16.58 -5.74
C ALA A 97 -23.82 17.60 -5.97
N ASP A 98 -25.09 17.19 -5.83
CA ASP A 98 -26.25 18.06 -6.13
C ASP A 98 -27.07 18.50 -4.90
N ASP A 99 -26.91 17.89 -3.71
CA ASP A 99 -27.66 18.28 -2.48
C ASP A 99 -26.78 18.32 -1.23
N GLY A 100 -26.50 19.54 -0.73
CA GLY A 100 -25.54 19.79 0.37
C GLY A 100 -25.94 19.32 1.76
N ALA A 101 -27.21 19.04 2.02
CA ALA A 101 -27.68 18.56 3.34
C ALA A 101 -27.27 17.09 3.60
N THR A 102 -27.33 16.25 2.55
CA THR A 102 -27.00 14.82 2.63
C THR A 102 -25.50 14.58 2.84
N ALA A 103 -24.65 15.48 2.32
CA ALA A 103 -23.20 15.37 2.47
C ALA A 103 -22.73 15.55 3.92
N LEU A 104 -23.39 16.43 4.68
CA LEU A 104 -23.06 16.67 6.09
C LEU A 104 -23.48 15.47 6.95
N GLU A 105 -24.68 14.93 6.75
CA GLU A 105 -25.16 13.74 7.48
C GLU A 105 -24.27 12.50 7.21
N LEU A 106 -23.85 12.31 5.96
CA LEU A 106 -22.92 11.23 5.60
C LEU A 106 -21.53 11.42 6.20
N ALA A 107 -21.02 12.65 6.22
CA ALA A 107 -19.73 12.96 6.84
C ALA A 107 -19.77 12.74 8.36
N GLU A 108 -20.86 13.13 9.03
CA GLU A 108 -21.07 12.92 10.46
C GLU A 108 -21.15 11.42 10.80
N ALA A 109 -21.89 10.63 10.01
CA ALA A 109 -21.97 9.19 10.16
C ALA A 109 -20.58 8.53 10.02
N ALA A 110 -19.81 8.91 8.99
CA ALA A 110 -18.48 8.35 8.75
C ALA A 110 -17.47 8.70 9.86
N LEU A 111 -17.51 9.94 10.38
CA LEU A 111 -16.66 10.36 11.50
C LEU A 111 -17.02 9.62 12.79
N LYS A 112 -18.31 9.37 13.03
CA LYS A 112 -18.78 8.60 14.19
C LYS A 112 -18.28 7.16 14.13
N ASP A 113 -18.43 6.49 12.99
CA ASP A 113 -18.00 5.10 12.81
C ASP A 113 -16.48 4.94 13.00
N LEU A 114 -15.70 5.90 12.49
CA LEU A 114 -14.25 5.93 12.72
C LEU A 114 -13.91 6.10 14.21
N GLY A 115 -14.63 6.97 14.91
CA GLY A 115 -14.46 7.19 16.35
C GLY A 115 -14.83 5.96 17.20
N ASP A 116 -15.85 5.21 16.79
CA ASP A 116 -16.25 3.95 17.42
C ASP A 116 -15.17 2.87 17.21
N ALA A 117 -14.67 2.74 15.98
CA ALA A 117 -13.60 1.79 15.65
C ALA A 117 -12.29 2.05 16.41
N LEU A 118 -11.89 3.33 16.54
CA LEU A 118 -10.69 3.71 17.28
C LEU A 118 -10.83 3.42 18.79
N ARG A 119 -12.02 3.60 19.37
CA ARG A 119 -12.28 3.26 20.78
C ARG A 119 -12.19 1.77 21.05
N GLU A 120 -12.69 0.95 20.12
CA GLU A 120 -12.60 -0.51 20.24
C GLU A 120 -11.15 -1.00 20.18
N LEU A 121 -10.34 -0.47 19.25
CA LEU A 121 -8.92 -0.81 19.16
C LEU A 121 -8.15 -0.43 20.44
N ARG A 122 -8.43 0.74 21.03
CA ARG A 122 -7.81 1.15 22.29
C ARG A 122 -8.16 0.22 23.44
N ARG A 123 -9.44 -0.17 23.55
CA ARG A 123 -9.92 -1.12 24.57
C ARG A 123 -9.18 -2.47 24.49
N GLN A 124 -8.94 -2.97 23.28
CA GLN A 124 -8.21 -4.22 23.07
C GLN A 124 -6.73 -4.12 23.45
N GLN A 125 -6.10 -2.96 23.25
CA GLN A 125 -4.72 -2.73 23.68
C GLN A 125 -4.60 -2.61 25.20
N ASP A 126 -5.57 -1.96 25.85
CA ASP A 126 -5.62 -1.86 27.31
C ASP A 126 -5.89 -3.24 27.97
N ALA A 127 -6.69 -4.10 27.32
CA ALA A 127 -6.96 -5.47 27.79
C ALA A 127 -5.76 -6.43 27.62
N GLY A 128 -4.85 -6.17 26.66
CA GLY A 128 -3.65 -6.96 26.42
C GLY A 128 -2.45 -6.60 27.32
N GLY A 129 -2.57 -5.57 28.16
CA GLY A 129 -1.48 -5.06 29.02
C GLY A 129 -1.39 -5.65 30.43
N SER A 130 -2.36 -6.47 30.88
CA SER A 130 -2.44 -6.98 32.26
C SER A 130 -2.10 -8.47 32.41
N SER A 131 -1.13 -8.98 31.66
CA SER A 131 -0.53 -10.29 31.93
C SER A 131 0.98 -10.16 32.03
N THR A 132 1.44 -9.61 33.15
CA THR A 132 2.76 -9.86 33.75
C THR A 132 2.51 -10.59 35.06
#